data_AF-A0A2A4VZI7-F1
#
_entry.id   AF-A0A2A4VZI7-F1
#
_cell.length_a   1.000
_cell.length_b   1.000
_cell.length_c   1.000
_cell.angle_alpha   90.00
_cell.angle_beta   90.00
_cell.angle_gamma   90.00
#
_symmetry.space_group_name_H-M   'P 1'
#
loop_
_entity.id
_entity.type
_entity.pdbx_description
1 polymer ?
#
loop_
_entity_poly.entity_id
_entity_poly.type
_entity_poly.pdbx_seq_one_letter_code
_entity_poly.pdbx_strand_id
1 'polypeptide(L)' 'MINIQHFKELQKKSSHSYHQQKALIKKVLLGKTVYCDVCKGLLSLKLSENSSTASIYCAKGCTSIQLEVDG' A
#
# COMPACT_ATOMS: atom_id res chain seq x y z
N MET A 1 -21.41 -24.81 0.61
CA MET A 1 -20.49 -25.20 -0.48
C MET A 1 -19.76 -23.95 -0.94
N ILE A 2 -18.43 -23.94 -0.90
CA ILE A 2 -17.62 -22.80 -1.36
C ILE A 2 -17.65 -22.80 -2.89
N ASN A 3 -18.19 -21.74 -3.50
CA ASN A 3 -18.36 -21.62 -4.95
C ASN A 3 -17.03 -21.21 -5.61
N ILE A 4 -16.52 -22.03 -6.55
CA ILE A 4 -15.26 -21.81 -7.28
C ILE A 4 -15.25 -20.49 -8.06
N GLN A 5 -16.41 -20.02 -8.52
CA GLN A 5 -16.56 -18.72 -9.19
C GLN A 5 -16.16 -17.57 -8.26
N HIS A 6 -16.59 -17.66 -7.00
CA HIS A 6 -16.29 -16.69 -5.95
C HIS A 6 -14.78 -16.65 -5.65
N PHE A 7 -14.10 -17.81 -5.69
CA PHE A 7 -12.66 -17.89 -5.51
C PHE A 7 -11.89 -17.23 -6.66
N LYS A 8 -12.32 -17.42 -7.92
CA LYS A 8 -11.71 -16.76 -9.08
C LYS A 8 -11.84 -15.24 -9.00
N GLU A 9 -12.99 -14.73 -8.57
CA GLU A 9 -13.19 -13.28 -8.37
C GLU A 9 -12.31 -12.72 -7.24
N LEU A 10 -12.17 -13.46 -6.13
CA LEU A 10 -11.27 -13.10 -5.04
C LEU A 10 -9.81 -13.08 -5.51
N GLN A 11 -9.38 -14.05 -6.31
CA GLN A 11 -8.03 -14.06 -6.87
C GLN A 11 -7.75 -12.85 -7.77
N LYS A 12 -8.69 -12.51 -8.67
CA LYS A 12 -8.57 -11.31 -9.52
C LYS A 12 -8.50 -10.03 -8.69
N LYS A 13 -9.39 -9.89 -7.69
CA LYS A 13 -9.39 -8.73 -6.78
C LYS A 13 -8.10 -8.64 -5.97
N SER A 14 -7.56 -9.78 -5.53
CA SER A 14 -6.31 -9.85 -4.78
C SER A 14 -5.10 -9.42 -5.62
N SER A 15 -4.97 -9.96 -6.84
CA SER A 15 -3.91 -9.55 -7.77
C SER A 15 -4.00 -8.05 -8.12
N HIS A 16 -5.20 -7.55 -8.41
CA HIS A 16 -5.40 -6.13 -8.68
C HIS A 16 -5.02 -5.25 -7.48
N SER A 17 -5.46 -5.63 -6.27
CA SER A 17 -5.11 -4.94 -5.03
C SER A 17 -3.59 -4.91 -4.82
N TYR A 18 -2.90 -6.01 -5.05
CA TYR A 18 -1.44 -6.08 -4.96
C TYR A 18 -0.75 -5.13 -5.95
N HIS A 19 -1.18 -5.13 -7.22
CA HIS A 19 -0.62 -4.24 -8.23
C HIS A 19 -0.86 -2.76 -7.89
N GLN A 20 -2.05 -2.42 -7.39
CA GLN A 20 -2.38 -1.06 -6.94
C GLN A 20 -1.50 -0.64 -5.76
N GLN A 21 -1.36 -1.48 -4.74
CA GLN A 21 -0.50 -1.21 -3.60
C GLN A 21 0.96 -1.02 -4.04
N LYS A 22 1.49 -1.89 -4.91
CA LYS A 22 2.85 -1.77 -5.45
C LYS A 22 3.05 -0.47 -6.23
N ALA A 23 2.10 -0.07 -7.06
CA ALA A 23 2.16 1.17 -7.82
C ALA A 23 2.12 2.41 -6.91
N LEU A 24 1.28 2.37 -5.87
CA LEU A 24 1.19 3.42 -4.85
C LEU A 24 2.53 3.58 -4.11
N ILE A 25 3.12 2.48 -3.63
CA ILE A 25 4.42 2.49 -2.94
C ILE A 25 5.47 3.14 -3.84
N LYS A 26 5.58 2.72 -5.10
CA LYS A 26 6.54 3.31 -6.07
C LYS A 26 6.34 4.81 -6.24
N LYS A 27 5.10 5.28 -6.36
CA LYS A 27 4.81 6.71 -6.51
C LYS A 27 5.26 7.50 -5.28
N VAL A 28 4.98 7.02 -4.08
CA VAL A 28 5.39 7.66 -2.82
C VAL A 28 6.92 7.71 -2.71
N LEU A 29 7.60 6.60 -2.99
CA LEU A 29 9.08 6.54 -2.95
C LEU A 29 9.74 7.43 -4.00
N LEU A 30 9.09 7.68 -5.14
CA LEU A 30 9.53 8.65 -6.15
C LEU A 30 9.24 10.11 -5.76
N GLY A 31 8.75 10.37 -4.54
CA GLY A 31 8.40 11.70 -4.05
C GLY A 31 7.13 12.28 -4.66
N LYS A 32 6.31 11.47 -5.35
CA LYS A 32 5.04 11.96 -5.90
C LYS A 32 4.02 12.13 -4.79
N THR A 33 3.22 13.18 -4.90
CA THR A 33 2.04 13.37 -4.06
C THR A 33 1.02 12.27 -4.35
N VAL A 34 0.68 11.48 -3.34
CA VAL A 34 -0.33 10.42 -3.44
C VAL A 34 -1.34 10.58 -2.31
N TYR A 35 -2.61 10.42 -2.63
CA TYR A 35 -3.71 10.49 -1.67
C TYR A 35 -4.22 9.08 -1.35
N CYS A 36 -4.68 8.89 -0.12
CA CYS A 36 -5.30 7.67 0.33
C CYS A 36 -6.63 7.45 -0.41
N ASP A 37 -6.85 6.26 -0.96
CA ASP A 37 -8.07 5.98 -1.71
C ASP A 37 -9.34 6.01 -0.85
N VAL A 38 -9.21 5.74 0.45
CA VAL A 38 -10.33 5.68 1.41
C VAL A 38 -10.69 7.06 1.94
N CYS A 39 -9.73 7.76 2.55
CA CYS A 39 -10.01 9.03 3.23
C CYS A 39 -9.65 10.27 2.42
N LYS A 40 -9.05 10.11 1.24
CA LYS A 40 -8.53 11.19 0.38
C LYS A 40 -7.47 12.08 1.05
N GLY A 41 -6.99 11.72 2.25
CA GLY A 41 -5.88 12.39 2.92
C GLY A 41 -4.55 12.10 2.24
N LEU A 42 -3.58 13.00 2.40
CA LEU A 42 -2.22 12.81 1.88
C LEU A 42 -1.56 11.58 2.52
N LEU A 43 -0.84 10.80 1.71
CA LEU A 43 0.04 9.74 2.20
C LEU A 43 1.41 10.33 2.52
N SER A 44 1.91 9.98 3.71
CA SER A 44 3.21 10.40 4.21
C SER A 44 4.15 9.22 4.29
N LEU A 45 5.43 9.46 4.00
CA LEU A 45 6.53 8.53 4.21
C LEU A 45 7.23 8.87 5.53
N LYS A 46 7.47 7.86 6.37
CA LYS A 46 8.32 7.96 7.55
C LYS A 46 9.44 6.93 7.43
N LEU A 47 10.68 7.39 7.47
CA LEU A 47 11.86 6.54 7.58
C LEU A 47 12.14 6.28 9.06
N SER A 48 12.61 5.09 9.41
CA SER A 48 13.14 4.82 10.75
C SER A 48 14.51 5.46 10.93
N GLU A 49 14.90 5.68 12.18
CA GLU A 49 16.17 6.34 12.53
C GLU A 49 17.38 5.60 11.96
N ASN A 50 17.31 4.27 11.88
CA ASN A 50 18.36 3.42 11.32
C ASN A 50 18.22 3.21 9.81
N SER A 51 17.24 3.85 9.16
CA SER A 51 16.90 3.70 7.73
C SER A 51 16.62 2.26 7.25
N SER A 52 16.55 1.29 8.16
CA SER A 52 16.28 -0.12 7.84
C SER A 52 14.82 -0.37 7.50
N THR A 53 13.94 0.55 7.86
CA THR A 53 12.50 0.45 7.61
C THR A 53 11.92 1.78 7.15
N ALA A 54 10.94 1.70 6.26
CA ALA A 54 10.14 2.82 5.82
C ALA A 54 8.65 2.51 6.03
N SER A 55 7.86 3.53 6.31
CA SER A 55 6.43 3.39 6.56
C SER A 55 5.65 4.40 5.73
N ILE A 56 4.64 3.94 5.00
CA ILE A 56 3.72 4.78 4.24
C ILE A 56 2.36 4.75 4.92
N TYR A 57 1.84 5.91 5.32
CA TYR A 57 0.57 5.99 6.03
C TYR A 57 -0.21 7.26 5.73
N CYS A 58 -1.53 7.22 5.93
CA CYS A 58 -2.35 8.43 6.03
C CYS A 58 -2.67 8.72 7.50
N ALA A 59 -2.96 9.99 7.83
CA ALA A 59 -3.24 10.40 9.21
C ALA A 59 -4.44 9.67 9.86
N LYS A 60 -5.40 9.18 9.06
CA LYS A 60 -6.56 8.42 9.54
C LYS A 60 -6.30 6.90 9.71
N GLY A 61 -5.12 6.42 9.35
CA GLY A 61 -4.76 4.99 9.47
C GLY A 61 -5.43 4.06 8.45
N CYS A 62 -6.15 4.57 7.43
CA CYS A 62 -6.78 3.73 6.41
C CYS A 62 -5.77 2.98 5.53
N THR A 63 -4.59 3.57 5.35
CA THR A 63 -3.45 2.95 4.67
C THR A 63 -2.30 2.99 5.65
N SER A 64 -1.70 1.84 5.91
CA SER A 64 -0.49 1.67 6.71
C SER A 64 0.32 0.54 6.10
N ILE A 65 1.47 0.87 5.52
CA ILE A 65 2.34 -0.07 4.82
C ILE A 65 3.73 0.08 5.43
N GLN A 66 4.30 -1.01 5.94
CA GLN A 66 5.68 -1.06 6.39
C GLN A 66 6.52 -1.77 5.32
N LEU A 67 7.66 -1.16 5.02
CA LEU A 67 8.64 -1.60 4.04
C LEU A 67 9.93 -1.89 4.78
N GLU A 68 10.51 -3.05 4.55
CA GLU A 68 11.88 -3.35 4.94
C GLU A 68 12.81 -2.89 3.81
N VAL A 69 13.87 -2.19 4.18
CA VAL A 69 14.88 -1.71 3.25
C VAL A 69 16.05 -2.67 3.38
N ASP A 70 16.13 -3.63 2.46
CA ASP A 70 17.27 -4.54 2.37
C ASP A 70 18.48 -3.71 1.90
N GLY A 71 19.51 -3.64 2.74
CA GLY A 71 20.74 -2.86 2.54
C GLY A 71 21.87 -3.73 2.02
#